data_AF-A0A7L3M839-F1
#
_entry.id   AF-A0A7L3M839-F1
#
_cell.length_a   1.000
_cell.length_b   1.000
_cell.length_c   1.000
_cell.angle_alpha   90.00
_cell.angle_beta   90.00
_cell.angle_gamma   90.00
#
_symmetry.space_group_name_H-M   'P 1'
#
loop_
_entity.id
_entity.type
_entity.pdbx_description
1 polymer ?
#
loop_
_entity_poly.entity_id
_entity_poly.type
_entity_poly.pdbx_seq_one_letter_code
_entity_poly.pdbx_strand_id
1 'polypeptide(L)'
;NSLKLSIFRMKLQSLSSDEEAPDYGSGIRQSGTAKISFDNEYFDKSDFSSVAMTRSGLSLEELRIVEGQGQNSEVTTPPEEISRMNELDLKSATLDGKMTMEGFTEEIGDHLKLGSVFTFRVTVLQASGILPEYADIFCQFNFLHRHDEAFSTEPLKNNGRGTPLGFYHVQNIAVEVTESFVEYIKTKPIVFEVFGHYQQHPLHLQGQDLSSPPQPSRRFFPPPMPLSKPVPATKLNTMSKPSLGQSVSKYDLLVWFEISELEPTGEYIPAIVDHTGGLPCQGTFLLHQGIQRRITVTIIHEKGSELHWKDVRELVVGRIRNKAEVDEAAVDAILSLNIISAKYLKSSHNSNRTFYRFEAVWDSSLHNSLLLNRVTPYGEKIYMTLSAYLEVRH
;
A
#
# COMPACT_ATOMS: atom_id res chain seq x y z
N ASN A 1 11.82 2.87 4.15
CA ASN A 1 12.06 3.07 5.59
C ASN A 1 13.35 2.43 6.10
N SER A 2 14.39 2.25 5.27
CA SER A 2 15.66 1.68 5.72
C SER A 2 16.62 2.80 6.13
N LEU A 3 17.01 2.81 7.40
CA LEU A 3 17.99 3.74 7.96
C LEU A 3 19.39 3.46 7.39
N LYS A 4 20.08 4.49 6.89
CA LYS A 4 21.53 4.40 6.66
C LYS A 4 22.24 4.45 8.01
N LEU A 5 22.79 3.32 8.43
CA LEU A 5 23.62 3.20 9.64
C LEU A 5 25.09 3.30 9.28
N SER A 6 25.89 3.91 10.15
CA SER A 6 27.35 3.85 10.04
C SER A 6 27.90 2.54 10.60
N ILE A 7 27.45 2.13 11.80
CA ILE A 7 27.88 0.90 12.45
C ILE A 7 26.73 0.32 13.29
N PHE A 8 26.47 -0.98 13.12
CA PHE A 8 25.55 -1.78 13.92
C PHE A 8 26.32 -2.91 14.61
N ARG A 9 26.17 -3.06 15.93
CA ARG A 9 26.89 -4.07 16.73
C ARG A 9 25.93 -5.09 17.33
N MET A 10 26.20 -6.36 17.05
CA MET A 10 25.44 -7.51 17.50
C MET A 10 26.38 -8.66 17.89
N LYS A 11 25.89 -9.57 18.73
CA LYS A 11 26.60 -10.79 19.14
C LYS A 11 25.65 -11.98 19.05
N LEU A 12 26.13 -13.08 18.51
CA LEU A 12 25.48 -14.39 18.54
C LEU A 12 26.32 -15.33 19.40
N GLN A 13 25.70 -16.07 20.31
CA GLN A 13 26.40 -16.99 21.22
C GLN A 13 25.58 -18.27 21.41
N SER A 14 26.18 -19.43 21.21
CA SER A 14 25.59 -20.72 21.61
C SER A 14 25.56 -20.81 23.14
N LEU A 15 24.47 -21.32 23.71
CA LEU A 15 24.34 -21.52 25.16
C LEU A 15 24.48 -23.02 25.49
N SER A 16 25.34 -23.33 26.45
CA SER A 16 25.27 -24.59 27.19
C SER A 16 24.24 -24.44 28.32
N SER A 17 23.74 -25.55 28.85
CA SER A 17 22.60 -25.64 29.77
C SER A 17 22.70 -24.82 31.08
N ASP A 18 23.80 -24.13 31.34
CA ASP A 18 24.14 -23.45 32.59
C ASP A 18 24.67 -22.00 32.43
N GLU A 19 24.65 -21.41 31.21
CA GLU A 19 25.14 -20.03 31.01
C GLU A 19 24.04 -18.96 31.09
N GLU A 20 24.07 -18.16 32.17
CA GLU A 20 23.18 -17.00 32.34
C GLU A 20 23.61 -15.79 31.47
N ALA A 21 22.68 -14.86 31.20
CA ALA A 21 22.97 -13.67 30.41
C ALA A 21 23.81 -12.63 31.18
N PRO A 22 24.85 -12.04 30.54
CA PRO A 22 25.63 -10.96 31.15
C PRO A 22 24.69 -9.82 31.55
N ASP A 23 24.92 -9.24 32.74
CA ASP A 23 24.06 -8.20 33.25
C ASP A 23 24.41 -6.83 32.69
N TYR A 24 23.69 -6.46 31.62
CA TYR A 24 23.69 -5.11 31.06
C TYR A 24 22.56 -4.34 31.75
N GLY A 25 22.86 -3.72 32.89
CA GLY A 25 21.92 -3.09 33.85
C GLY A 25 21.03 -1.94 33.34
N SER A 26 20.70 -1.88 32.05
CA SER A 26 19.79 -0.89 31.45
C SER A 26 18.87 -1.44 30.36
N GLY A 27 18.93 -2.74 30.01
CA GLY A 27 18.12 -3.35 28.95
C GLY A 27 16.92 -4.13 29.48
N ILE A 28 15.77 -4.04 28.81
CA ILE A 28 14.62 -4.92 29.07
C ILE A 28 14.99 -6.34 28.60
N ARG A 29 15.12 -7.26 29.55
CA ARG A 29 15.24 -8.70 29.29
C ARG A 29 13.83 -9.22 29.00
N GLN A 30 13.55 -9.65 27.77
CA GLN A 30 12.39 -10.50 27.53
C GLN A 30 12.70 -11.85 28.19
N SER A 31 12.06 -12.12 29.32
CA SER A 31 12.39 -13.17 30.28
C SER A 31 12.02 -14.60 29.83
N GLY A 32 11.74 -14.80 28.54
CA GLY A 32 11.39 -16.10 27.97
C GLY A 32 12.34 -16.52 26.85
N THR A 33 12.81 -17.77 26.90
CA THR A 33 13.43 -18.41 25.74
C THR A 33 12.36 -18.65 24.67
N ALA A 34 12.49 -17.97 23.53
CA ALA A 34 11.58 -18.15 22.40
C ALA A 34 11.84 -19.51 21.74
N LYS A 35 10.78 -20.24 21.39
CA LYS A 35 10.89 -21.52 20.66
C LYS A 35 10.52 -21.31 19.20
N ILE A 36 11.40 -21.68 18.28
CA ILE A 36 11.16 -21.61 16.83
C ILE A 36 11.46 -22.98 16.18
N SER A 37 10.76 -23.37 15.11
CA SER A 37 11.03 -24.59 14.33
C SER A 37 11.56 -24.28 12.91
N PHE A 38 12.07 -25.26 12.18
CA PHE A 38 12.45 -25.08 10.77
C PHE A 38 11.80 -26.23 10.00
N ASP A 39 10.71 -25.94 9.29
CA ASP A 39 9.92 -26.95 8.59
C ASP A 39 10.58 -27.31 7.26
N ASN A 40 10.67 -28.62 6.98
CA ASN A 40 11.38 -29.14 5.81
C ASN A 40 10.67 -28.83 4.47
N GLU A 41 9.36 -28.57 4.47
CA GLU A 41 8.60 -28.34 3.23
C GLU A 41 8.88 -26.98 2.54
N TYR A 42 9.52 -26.04 3.24
CA TYR A 42 9.80 -24.70 2.72
C TYR A 42 11.14 -24.61 1.96
N PHE A 43 12.10 -25.49 2.30
CA PHE A 43 13.43 -25.51 1.70
C PHE A 43 13.43 -26.07 0.26
N ASP A 44 12.52 -27.00 -0.07
CA ASP A 44 12.40 -27.56 -1.42
C ASP A 44 11.86 -26.59 -2.48
N LYS A 45 11.40 -25.37 -2.10
CA LYS A 45 10.69 -24.46 -3.01
C LYS A 45 11.35 -23.10 -3.27
N SER A 46 12.53 -22.82 -2.71
CA SER A 46 13.03 -21.43 -2.72
C SER A 46 14.52 -21.28 -3.06
N ASP A 47 14.82 -21.26 -4.36
CA ASP A 47 16.04 -20.67 -4.92
C ASP A 47 16.02 -19.14 -4.79
N PHE A 48 16.28 -18.63 -3.58
CA PHE A 48 16.60 -17.22 -3.40
C PHE A 48 18.10 -16.98 -3.69
N SER A 49 18.38 -16.25 -4.77
CA SER A 49 19.73 -15.78 -5.11
C SER A 49 20.31 -14.90 -3.99
N SER A 50 21.40 -15.37 -3.39
CA SER A 50 22.15 -14.71 -2.30
C SER A 50 22.96 -13.48 -2.76
N VAL A 51 22.89 -13.09 -4.04
CA VAL A 51 23.77 -12.08 -4.64
C VAL A 51 23.25 -10.63 -4.47
N ALA A 52 22.00 -10.43 -4.03
CA ALA A 52 21.39 -9.09 -4.05
C ALA A 52 21.66 -8.19 -2.81
N MET A 53 22.23 -8.68 -1.70
CA MET A 53 22.12 -7.98 -0.41
C MET A 53 23.29 -7.09 0.03
N THR A 54 24.26 -6.77 -0.84
CA THR A 54 25.37 -5.85 -0.49
C THR A 54 25.38 -4.52 -1.23
N ARG A 55 24.31 -4.13 -1.89
CA ARG A 55 24.22 -2.79 -2.50
C ARG A 55 23.01 -2.02 -2.01
N SER A 56 23.28 -0.80 -1.55
CA SER A 56 22.28 0.23 -1.36
C SER A 56 21.61 0.49 -2.70
N GLY A 57 20.43 -0.08 -2.91
CA GLY A 57 19.66 0.12 -4.13
C GLY A 57 18.63 -0.99 -4.37
N LEU A 58 17.38 -0.67 -4.05
CA LEU A 58 16.14 -1.08 -4.74
C LEU A 58 15.94 -2.58 -5.04
N SER A 59 14.96 -3.19 -4.38
CA SER A 59 14.42 -4.50 -4.74
C SER A 59 13.82 -4.47 -6.15
N LEU A 60 14.08 -5.55 -6.89
CA LEU A 60 13.73 -5.77 -8.30
C LEU A 60 12.23 -6.07 -8.51
N GLU A 61 11.33 -5.22 -8.03
CA GLU A 61 9.89 -5.29 -8.36
C GLU A 61 9.32 -4.01 -8.99
N GLU A 62 10.14 -2.98 -9.21
CA GLU A 62 9.72 -1.75 -9.91
C GLU A 62 10.69 -1.38 -11.04
N LEU A 63 10.61 -2.08 -12.16
CA LEU A 63 11.14 -1.60 -13.45
C LEU A 63 10.13 -1.87 -14.55
N ARG A 64 9.20 -0.92 -14.75
CA ARG A 64 8.48 -0.77 -16.02
C ARG A 64 8.97 0.51 -16.69
N ILE A 65 10.03 0.38 -17.47
CA ILE A 65 10.41 1.40 -18.45
C ILE A 65 9.50 1.21 -19.66
N VAL A 66 8.78 2.26 -20.06
CA VAL A 66 8.09 2.32 -21.35
C VAL A 66 8.92 3.22 -22.25
N GLU A 67 9.54 2.63 -23.28
CA GLU A 67 10.18 3.35 -24.38
C GLU A 67 9.12 4.14 -25.16
N GLY A 68 9.32 5.45 -25.28
CA GLY A 68 8.62 6.26 -26.28
C GLY A 68 9.35 6.19 -27.62
N GLN A 69 8.62 5.86 -28.68
CA GLN A 69 9.02 6.10 -30.07
C GLN A 69 8.89 7.59 -30.41
N GLY A 70 9.92 8.15 -31.06
CA GLY A 70 9.90 9.51 -31.61
C GLY A 70 11.21 9.96 -32.26
N GLN A 71 11.54 9.37 -33.42
CA GLN A 71 12.37 9.84 -34.55
C GLN A 71 13.34 11.04 -34.34
N ASN A 72 14.67 10.82 -34.43
CA ASN A 72 15.50 11.20 -35.60
C ASN A 72 17.01 10.95 -35.44
N SER A 73 17.56 10.27 -36.47
CA SER A 73 18.86 10.37 -37.16
C SER A 73 20.23 10.28 -36.45
N GLU A 74 21.05 9.38 -37.03
CA GLU A 74 22.53 9.34 -37.14
C GLU A 74 23.33 8.63 -36.02
N VAL A 75 23.76 7.37 -36.25
CA VAL A 75 25.11 6.95 -36.74
C VAL A 75 26.14 7.08 -35.59
N THR A 76 26.74 6.05 -34.97
CA THR A 76 27.43 4.86 -35.50
C THR A 76 27.75 3.93 -34.30
N THR A 77 27.52 2.62 -34.40
CA THR A 77 28.35 1.59 -33.75
C THR A 77 29.15 0.89 -34.84
N PRO A 78 30.39 0.44 -34.58
CA PRO A 78 30.63 -1.02 -34.58
C PRO A 78 31.87 -1.42 -33.70
N PRO A 79 32.40 -2.67 -33.77
CA PRO A 79 31.77 -3.97 -33.49
C PRO A 79 32.72 -4.88 -32.65
N GLU A 80 32.25 -6.03 -32.12
CA GLU A 80 32.66 -7.43 -32.41
C GLU A 80 32.73 -8.15 -31.03
N GLU A 81 32.36 -9.41 -30.82
CA GLU A 81 32.25 -10.54 -31.72
C GLU A 81 31.32 -11.62 -31.11
N ILE A 82 30.69 -12.38 -32.00
CA ILE A 82 29.67 -13.40 -31.76
C ILE A 82 30.34 -14.77 -31.66
N SER A 83 29.93 -15.62 -30.71
CA SER A 83 29.86 -17.09 -30.91
C SER A 83 28.91 -17.71 -29.87
N ARG A 84 27.70 -18.17 -30.30
CA ARG A 84 27.37 -19.57 -30.67
C ARG A 84 27.46 -20.49 -29.44
N MET A 85 26.44 -21.22 -28.99
CA MET A 85 25.37 -21.97 -29.68
C MET A 85 24.28 -22.39 -28.68
N ASN A 86 23.03 -22.46 -29.14
CA ASN A 86 21.97 -23.33 -28.60
C ASN A 86 22.34 -24.80 -28.81
N GLU A 87 21.95 -25.69 -27.90
CA GLU A 87 20.91 -26.73 -28.08
C GLU A 87 21.04 -27.84 -27.03
N LEU A 88 19.90 -28.20 -26.45
CA LEU A 88 19.69 -29.42 -25.69
C LEU A 88 19.72 -30.60 -26.67
N ASP A 89 20.52 -31.63 -26.38
CA ASP A 89 20.22 -32.99 -26.88
C ASP A 89 20.36 -34.01 -25.75
N LEU A 90 19.35 -34.88 -25.71
CA LEU A 90 19.07 -35.87 -24.69
C LEU A 90 19.65 -37.20 -25.16
N LYS A 91 20.55 -37.84 -24.39
CA LYS A 91 20.80 -39.29 -24.52
C LYS A 91 21.39 -39.93 -23.27
N SER A 92 20.66 -40.96 -22.85
CA SER A 92 20.92 -41.99 -21.84
C SER A 92 22.34 -42.58 -21.86
N ALA A 93 22.94 -42.71 -20.67
CA ALA A 93 23.83 -43.81 -20.32
C ALA A 93 23.86 -44.02 -18.79
N THR A 94 23.48 -45.22 -18.38
CA THR A 94 23.45 -45.75 -17.01
C THR A 94 24.86 -46.05 -16.53
N LEU A 95 25.33 -45.46 -15.42
CA LEU A 95 26.45 -45.96 -14.63
C LEU A 95 26.27 -45.61 -13.15
N ASP A 96 26.04 -46.64 -12.35
CA ASP A 96 26.22 -46.68 -10.90
C ASP A 96 27.68 -46.32 -10.56
N GLY A 97 27.91 -45.42 -9.60
CA GLY A 97 29.28 -45.06 -9.23
C GLY A 97 29.40 -43.83 -8.35
N LYS A 98 29.11 -44.00 -7.05
CA LYS A 98 29.73 -43.34 -5.89
C LYS A 98 30.80 -42.28 -6.26
N MET A 99 30.39 -41.01 -6.38
CA MET A 99 31.32 -39.87 -6.38
C MET A 99 31.30 -39.24 -5.00
N THR A 100 32.39 -39.48 -4.30
CA THR A 100 32.81 -38.87 -3.04
C THR A 100 32.74 -37.36 -3.10
N MET A 101 31.88 -36.76 -2.27
CA MET A 101 32.00 -35.37 -1.82
C MET A 101 33.25 -35.28 -0.91
N GLU A 102 34.42 -35.06 -1.51
CA GLU A 102 35.58 -34.56 -0.79
C GLU A 102 35.57 -33.03 -0.85
N GLY A 103 35.22 -32.43 0.28
CA GLY A 103 35.24 -31.00 0.51
C GLY A 103 34.19 -30.61 1.55
N PHE A 104 34.63 -30.47 2.81
CA PHE A 104 33.83 -30.13 4.00
C PHE A 104 33.10 -31.30 4.70
N THR A 105 33.81 -32.37 5.04
CA THR A 105 33.60 -33.02 6.34
C THR A 105 34.30 -32.18 7.42
N GLU A 106 33.82 -30.96 7.65
CA GLU A 106 33.99 -30.36 8.97
C GLU A 106 32.75 -30.76 9.76
N GLU A 107 33.00 -31.59 10.76
CA GLU A 107 32.03 -32.09 11.74
C GLU A 107 31.05 -30.97 12.09
N ILE A 108 29.76 -31.20 11.83
CA ILE A 108 28.68 -30.43 12.47
C ILE A 108 28.98 -30.55 13.96
N GLY A 109 29.51 -29.48 14.56
CA GLY A 109 30.12 -29.58 15.89
C GLY A 109 29.14 -30.20 16.89
N ASP A 110 29.64 -30.83 17.95
CA ASP A 110 28.87 -31.61 18.93
C ASP A 110 27.59 -30.95 19.48
N HIS A 111 27.46 -29.64 19.31
CA HIS A 111 26.36 -28.78 19.69
C HIS A 111 25.15 -28.80 18.73
N LEU A 112 25.25 -29.39 17.54
CA LEU A 112 24.18 -29.45 16.52
C LEU A 112 23.78 -30.91 16.19
N LYS A 113 23.45 -31.70 17.20
CA LYS A 113 22.96 -33.07 17.00
C LYS A 113 21.50 -33.07 16.56
N LEU A 114 21.18 -33.76 15.48
CA LEU A 114 19.80 -33.88 14.98
C LEU A 114 18.84 -34.38 16.08
N GLY A 115 17.67 -33.75 16.18
CA GLY A 115 16.65 -34.03 17.19
C GLY A 115 16.95 -33.50 18.59
N SER A 116 18.12 -32.90 18.82
CA SER A 116 18.40 -32.19 20.08
C SER A 116 17.85 -30.75 20.04
N VAL A 117 17.66 -30.14 21.21
CA VAL A 117 17.31 -28.72 21.31
C VAL A 117 18.59 -27.90 21.41
N PHE A 118 18.86 -27.10 20.38
CA PHE A 118 19.95 -26.14 20.38
C PHE A 118 19.44 -24.78 20.83
N THR A 119 20.13 -24.14 21.77
CA THR A 119 19.78 -22.80 22.25
C THR A 119 20.92 -21.84 21.95
N PHE A 120 20.58 -20.69 21.37
CA PHE A 120 21.52 -19.61 21.14
C PHE A 120 20.92 -18.26 21.56
N ARG A 121 21.80 -17.30 21.78
CA ARG A 121 21.50 -15.98 22.27
C ARG A 121 21.87 -14.95 21.22
N VAL A 122 20.88 -14.15 20.83
CA VAL A 122 21.06 -12.96 20.01
C VAL A 122 21.14 -11.77 20.96
N THR A 123 22.20 -10.97 20.84
CA THR A 123 22.37 -9.74 21.61
C THR A 123 22.53 -8.54 20.67
N VAL A 124 21.58 -7.61 20.73
CA VAL A 124 21.64 -6.33 20.02
C VAL A 124 22.27 -5.30 20.95
N LEU A 125 23.49 -4.87 20.64
CA LEU A 125 24.26 -4.02 21.54
C LEU A 125 23.97 -2.54 21.28
N GLN A 126 24.33 -2.05 20.09
CA GLN A 126 24.20 -0.63 19.78
C GLN A 126 24.12 -0.36 18.28
N ALA A 127 23.50 0.77 17.92
CA ALA A 127 23.56 1.39 16.60
C ALA A 127 24.20 2.78 16.67
N SER A 128 24.94 3.16 15.65
CA SER A 128 25.55 4.49 15.54
C SER A 128 25.46 5.03 14.11
N GLY A 129 25.53 6.36 13.98
CA GLY A 129 25.37 7.05 12.69
C GLY A 129 23.91 7.22 12.26
N ILE A 130 22.96 7.13 13.20
CA ILE A 130 21.54 7.37 12.92
C ILE A 130 21.34 8.87 12.74
N LEU A 131 20.80 9.25 11.59
CA LEU A 131 20.52 10.65 11.26
C LEU A 131 19.56 11.27 12.28
N PRO A 132 19.73 12.55 12.65
CA PRO A 132 18.91 13.23 13.65
C PRO A 132 17.43 13.34 13.24
N GLU A 133 17.15 13.12 11.96
CA GLU A 133 15.82 13.15 11.34
C GLU A 133 14.93 12.00 11.81
N TYR A 134 15.47 10.99 12.48
CA TYR A 134 14.71 9.81 12.92
C TYR A 134 14.62 9.74 14.44
N ALA A 135 13.40 9.65 14.96
CA ALA A 135 13.05 9.39 16.36
C ALA A 135 12.79 7.91 16.62
N ASP A 136 12.67 7.54 17.89
CA ASP A 136 12.05 6.28 18.32
C ASP A 136 12.60 5.09 17.54
N ILE A 137 13.90 4.88 17.73
CA ILE A 137 14.69 3.89 16.99
C ILE A 137 14.56 2.54 17.66
N PHE A 138 14.18 1.52 16.91
CA PHE A 138 14.15 0.13 17.36
C PHE A 138 14.78 -0.77 16.31
N CYS A 139 15.29 -1.91 16.74
CA CYS A 139 15.80 -2.95 15.86
C CYS A 139 14.85 -4.13 15.86
N GLN A 140 14.58 -4.67 14.68
CA GLN A 140 13.98 -5.98 14.53
C GLN A 140 14.98 -6.95 13.93
N PHE A 141 14.85 -8.23 14.26
CA PHE A 141 15.59 -9.26 13.59
C PHE A 141 14.73 -10.49 13.34
N ASN A 142 14.99 -11.15 12.22
CA ASN A 142 14.17 -12.26 11.76
C ASN A 142 14.97 -13.28 10.94
N PHE A 143 14.40 -14.48 10.81
CA PHE A 143 14.85 -15.54 9.93
C PHE A 143 14.03 -15.50 8.64
N LEU A 144 14.68 -15.77 7.50
CA LEU A 144 14.06 -15.66 6.17
C LEU A 144 12.83 -16.56 6.00
N HIS A 145 12.78 -17.70 6.70
CA HIS A 145 11.65 -18.61 6.65
C HIS A 145 10.46 -18.18 7.53
N ARG A 146 10.58 -17.06 8.27
CA ARG A 146 9.60 -16.57 9.26
C ARG A 146 9.39 -15.07 9.25
N HIS A 147 9.33 -14.43 8.07
CA HIS A 147 9.24 -12.96 7.94
C HIS A 147 8.10 -12.28 8.75
N ASP A 148 7.06 -13.02 9.10
CA ASP A 148 5.86 -12.64 9.83
C ASP A 148 6.01 -12.68 11.37
N GLU A 149 7.07 -13.30 11.91
CA GLU A 149 7.38 -13.39 13.34
C GLU A 149 8.75 -12.76 13.66
N ALA A 150 8.83 -11.44 13.69
CA ALA A 150 10.08 -10.71 14.00
C ALA A 150 10.25 -10.45 15.51
N PHE A 151 11.49 -10.59 15.99
CA PHE A 151 11.87 -10.16 17.34
C PHE A 151 12.21 -8.67 17.32
N SER A 152 11.75 -7.90 18.31
CA SER A 152 11.95 -6.44 18.35
C SER A 152 12.57 -5.98 19.67
N THR A 153 13.48 -5.02 19.59
CA THR A 153 13.92 -4.25 20.75
C THR A 153 12.88 -3.21 21.14
N GLU A 154 13.01 -2.69 22.36
CA GLU A 154 12.29 -1.49 22.78
C GLU A 154 12.79 -0.26 22.01
N PRO A 155 11.90 0.71 21.70
CA PRO A 155 12.28 1.93 21.00
C PRO A 155 13.09 2.87 21.89
N LEU A 156 14.21 3.36 21.37
CA LEU A 156 15.09 4.33 22.00
C LEU A 156 14.97 5.71 21.36
N LYS A 157 14.99 6.76 22.19
CA LYS A 157 15.00 8.14 21.70
C LYS A 157 16.35 8.48 21.08
N ASN A 158 16.31 8.97 19.84
CA ASN A 158 17.48 9.53 19.18
C ASN A 158 17.62 11.02 19.54
N ASN A 159 18.70 11.36 20.22
CA ASN A 159 18.97 12.74 20.64
C ASN A 159 19.70 13.57 19.56
N GLY A 160 19.95 13.00 18.37
CA GLY A 160 20.53 13.69 17.22
C GLY A 160 21.99 14.14 17.37
N ARG A 161 22.63 13.81 18.50
CA ARG A 161 24.01 14.20 18.82
C ARG A 161 25.06 13.22 18.28
N GLY A 162 24.67 12.27 17.44
CA GLY A 162 25.56 11.24 16.89
C GLY A 162 26.06 10.21 17.92
N THR A 163 25.56 10.25 19.16
CA THR A 163 25.89 9.28 20.21
C THR A 163 25.31 7.89 19.84
N PRO A 164 26.07 6.79 20.00
CA PRO A 164 25.55 5.45 19.80
C PRO A 164 24.33 5.18 20.68
N LEU A 165 23.26 4.63 20.10
CA LEU A 165 22.07 4.16 20.81
C LEU A 165 22.34 2.73 21.28
N GLY A 166 22.44 2.52 22.59
CA GLY A 166 22.67 1.22 23.19
C GLY A 166 21.35 0.51 23.49
N PHE A 167 20.98 -0.47 22.66
CA PHE A 167 19.79 -1.30 22.86
C PHE A 167 19.96 -2.28 24.02
N TYR A 168 21.16 -2.87 24.14
CA TYR A 168 21.50 -3.91 25.12
C TYR A 168 20.40 -4.98 25.27
N HIS A 169 19.78 -5.35 24.16
CA HIS A 169 18.68 -6.28 24.13
C HIS A 169 19.21 -7.69 23.94
N VAL A 170 18.71 -8.63 24.74
CA VAL A 170 19.13 -10.02 24.75
C VAL A 170 17.90 -10.90 24.51
N GLN A 171 17.97 -11.74 23.49
CA GLN A 171 16.94 -12.72 23.16
C GLN A 171 17.54 -14.12 23.08
N ASN A 172 17.02 -15.03 23.90
CA ASN A 172 17.35 -16.46 23.83
C ASN A 172 16.38 -17.16 22.88
N ILE A 173 16.91 -18.02 22.03
CA ILE A 173 16.15 -18.77 21.01
C ILE A 173 16.52 -20.24 21.13
N ALA A 174 15.52 -21.08 21.33
CA ALA A 174 15.62 -22.53 21.34
C ALA A 174 14.99 -23.12 20.07
N VAL A 175 15.72 -24.03 19.43
CA VAL A 175 15.36 -24.65 18.16
C VAL A 175 15.60 -26.13 18.24
N GLU A 176 14.67 -26.93 17.74
CA GLU A 176 14.94 -28.35 17.48
C GLU A 176 15.85 -28.49 16.25
N VAL A 177 16.96 -29.19 16.39
CA VAL A 177 17.94 -29.34 15.33
C VAL A 177 17.40 -30.30 14.27
N THR A 178 16.94 -29.75 13.15
CA THR A 178 16.55 -30.47 11.94
C THR A 178 17.59 -30.31 10.83
N GLU A 179 17.50 -31.10 9.76
CA GLU A 179 18.35 -30.93 8.57
C GLU A 179 18.20 -29.52 7.97
N SER A 180 16.96 -29.02 7.87
CA SER A 180 16.67 -27.66 7.41
C SER A 180 17.29 -26.57 8.30
N PHE A 181 17.34 -26.77 9.61
CA PHE A 181 17.99 -25.82 10.51
C PHE A 181 19.51 -25.78 10.29
N VAL A 182 20.13 -26.95 10.14
CA VAL A 182 21.58 -27.07 9.86
C VAL A 182 21.90 -26.42 8.52
N GLU A 183 21.08 -26.64 7.49
CA GLU A 183 21.23 -26.01 6.19
C GLU A 183 21.05 -24.48 6.25
N TYR A 184 20.04 -24.00 6.99
CA TYR A 184 19.79 -22.58 7.19
C TYR A 184 21.00 -21.88 7.80
N ILE A 185 21.55 -22.40 8.91
CA ILE A 185 22.72 -21.78 9.57
C ILE A 185 23.94 -21.72 8.65
N LYS A 186 24.11 -22.72 7.78
CA LYS A 186 25.23 -22.78 6.82
C LYS A 186 25.08 -21.79 5.67
N THR A 187 23.86 -21.53 5.20
CA THR A 187 23.63 -20.91 3.89
C THR A 187 22.83 -19.61 3.93
N LYS A 188 22.07 -19.34 4.99
CA LYS A 188 21.12 -18.23 5.07
C LYS A 188 21.47 -17.27 6.22
N PRO A 189 21.33 -15.95 6.01
CA PRO A 189 21.60 -14.96 7.05
C PRO A 189 20.44 -14.84 8.05
N ILE A 190 20.73 -14.28 9.23
CA ILE A 190 19.70 -13.67 10.08
C ILE A 190 19.61 -12.20 9.66
N VAL A 191 18.41 -11.72 9.37
CA VAL A 191 18.18 -10.36 8.89
C VAL A 191 17.98 -9.43 10.07
N PHE A 192 18.70 -8.31 10.11
CA PHE A 192 18.54 -7.25 11.10
C PHE A 192 18.13 -5.96 10.42
N GLU A 193 17.04 -5.37 10.89
CA GLU A 193 16.48 -4.13 10.35
C GLU A 193 16.36 -3.11 11.48
N VAL A 194 16.85 -1.90 11.24
CA VAL A 194 16.68 -0.79 12.18
C VAL A 194 15.65 0.16 11.61
N PHE A 195 14.65 0.45 12.42
CA PHE A 195 13.55 1.33 12.10
C PHE A 195 13.64 2.61 12.93
N GLY A 196 13.08 3.68 12.40
CA GLY A 196 12.96 4.95 13.08
C GLY A 196 11.84 5.78 12.48
N HIS A 197 11.19 6.58 13.32
CA HIS A 197 10.13 7.49 12.92
C HIS A 197 10.74 8.76 12.33
N TYR A 198 10.49 9.02 11.06
CA TYR A 198 10.98 10.22 10.40
C TYR A 198 10.30 11.49 10.96
N GLN A 199 11.06 12.33 11.66
CA GLN A 199 10.61 13.55 12.33
C GLN A 199 10.42 14.74 11.38
N GLN A 200 11.13 14.80 10.27
CA GLN A 200 11.00 15.91 9.31
C GLN A 200 9.95 15.65 8.24
N HIS A 201 8.98 14.77 8.53
CA HIS A 201 7.83 14.58 7.65
C HIS A 201 7.03 15.90 7.60
N PRO A 202 6.54 16.35 6.43
CA PRO A 202 5.70 17.56 6.31
C PRO A 202 4.47 17.59 7.24
N LEU A 203 4.11 16.45 7.84
CA LEU A 203 2.98 16.27 8.76
C LEU A 203 3.38 16.17 10.25
N HIS A 204 4.66 16.27 10.61
CA HIS A 204 5.13 16.13 12.00
C HIS A 204 4.67 17.28 12.91
N LEU A 205 4.45 18.47 12.34
CA LEU A 205 3.83 19.61 13.06
C LEU A 205 2.39 19.32 13.53
N GLN A 206 1.65 18.43 12.86
CA GLN A 206 0.32 17.98 13.32
C GLN A 206 0.38 16.96 14.47
N GLY A 207 1.57 16.50 14.89
CA GLY A 207 1.75 15.46 15.89
C GLY A 207 2.09 15.94 17.31
N GLN A 208 2.46 17.21 17.50
CA GLN A 208 3.08 17.68 18.75
C GLN A 208 2.22 18.60 19.64
N ASP A 209 0.95 18.83 19.31
CA ASP A 209 0.04 19.60 20.19
C ASP A 209 -0.63 18.71 21.25
N LEU A 210 0.13 18.41 22.30
CA LEU A 210 -0.37 17.88 23.57
C LEU A 210 -0.85 19.01 24.48
N SER A 211 -2.02 19.60 24.20
CA SER A 211 -2.84 20.30 25.21
C SER A 211 -4.29 20.56 24.77
N SER A 212 -4.91 19.66 24.02
CA SER A 212 -6.35 19.73 23.77
C SER A 212 -7.03 18.42 24.21
N PRO A 213 -8.24 18.47 24.81
CA PRO A 213 -8.97 17.27 25.17
C PRO A 213 -9.16 16.40 23.93
N PRO A 214 -9.22 15.06 24.07
CA PRO A 214 -9.17 14.14 22.94
C PRO A 214 -10.31 14.45 21.96
N GLN A 215 -9.95 15.14 20.88
CA GLN A 215 -10.81 15.25 19.70
C GLN A 215 -10.89 13.85 19.08
N PRO A 216 -12.09 13.33 18.77
CA PRO A 216 -12.22 12.03 18.12
C PRO A 216 -11.38 12.04 16.84
N SER A 217 -10.50 11.03 16.73
CA SER A 217 -9.51 10.85 15.68
C SER A 217 -10.15 10.91 14.28
N ARG A 218 -10.05 12.06 13.61
CA ARG A 218 -10.35 12.21 12.17
C ARG A 218 -9.15 11.79 11.28
N ARG A 219 -8.35 10.80 11.68
CA ARG A 219 -7.03 10.52 11.05
C ARG A 219 -7.02 9.52 9.87
N PHE A 220 -8.16 9.15 9.30
CA PHE A 220 -8.19 8.33 8.07
C PHE A 220 -9.07 8.87 6.95
N PHE A 221 -9.60 10.09 7.10
CA PHE A 221 -10.31 10.71 6.00
C PHE A 221 -9.30 11.49 5.15
N PRO A 222 -9.24 11.25 3.82
CA PRO A 222 -8.50 12.13 2.93
C PRO A 222 -8.97 13.57 3.19
N PRO A 223 -8.08 14.58 3.08
CA PRO A 223 -8.50 15.98 3.17
C PRO A 223 -9.73 16.15 2.28
N PRO A 224 -10.87 16.60 2.83
CA PRO A 224 -12.07 16.72 2.03
C PRO A 224 -11.75 17.62 0.85
N MET A 225 -11.96 17.13 -0.37
CA MET A 225 -11.89 17.99 -1.56
C MET A 225 -12.71 19.25 -1.26
N PRO A 226 -12.28 20.44 -1.72
CA PRO A 226 -13.09 21.65 -1.59
C PRO A 226 -14.47 21.37 -2.20
N LEU A 227 -15.44 21.04 -1.34
CA LEU A 227 -16.76 20.62 -1.79
C LEU A 227 -17.44 21.88 -2.29
N SER A 228 -17.62 21.97 -3.61
CA SER A 228 -18.56 22.94 -4.17
C SER A 228 -19.93 22.72 -3.51
N LYS A 229 -20.65 23.80 -3.22
CA LYS A 229 -22.04 23.71 -2.77
C LYS A 229 -22.82 22.79 -3.70
N PRO A 230 -23.78 21.98 -3.23
CA PRO A 230 -24.60 21.15 -4.11
C PRO A 230 -25.25 21.97 -5.23
N VAL A 231 -25.31 21.45 -6.45
CA VAL A 231 -26.06 22.07 -7.56
C VAL A 231 -27.54 21.98 -7.20
N PRO A 232 -28.31 23.09 -7.13
CA PRO A 232 -29.72 23.05 -6.81
C PRO A 232 -30.50 22.11 -7.74
N ALA A 233 -31.45 21.37 -7.17
CA ALA A 233 -32.42 20.58 -7.92
C ALA A 233 -33.21 21.50 -8.86
N THR A 234 -33.43 21.05 -10.10
CA THR A 234 -34.20 21.81 -11.09
C THR A 234 -35.63 21.31 -11.19
N LYS A 235 -35.87 20.06 -10.80
CA LYS A 235 -37.19 19.38 -10.90
C LYS A 235 -37.90 19.27 -9.55
N LEU A 236 -37.22 19.63 -8.45
CA LEU A 236 -37.77 19.55 -7.10
C LEU A 236 -38.13 20.94 -6.58
N ASN A 237 -39.36 21.08 -6.10
CA ASN A 237 -39.76 22.26 -5.34
C ASN A 237 -38.95 22.32 -4.05
N THR A 238 -38.60 23.54 -3.60
CA THR A 238 -37.90 23.80 -2.35
C THR A 238 -38.62 23.09 -1.20
N MET A 239 -38.09 21.95 -0.76
CA MET A 239 -38.63 21.24 0.39
C MET A 239 -38.55 22.18 1.58
N SER A 240 -39.68 22.45 2.22
CA SER A 240 -39.70 23.17 3.49
C SER A 240 -38.78 22.42 4.43
N LYS A 241 -37.75 23.12 4.95
CA LYS A 241 -36.79 22.54 5.88
C LYS A 241 -37.61 21.93 7.03
N PRO A 242 -37.71 20.59 7.16
CA PRO A 242 -38.39 20.02 8.30
C PRO A 242 -37.62 20.52 9.51
N SER A 243 -38.32 20.98 10.56
CA SER A 243 -37.68 21.25 11.85
C SER A 243 -36.88 19.99 12.19
N LEU A 244 -35.55 20.09 12.21
CA LEU A 244 -34.67 18.96 12.47
C LEU A 244 -35.04 18.40 13.85
N GLY A 245 -35.80 17.30 13.88
CA GLY A 245 -36.05 16.54 15.09
C GLY A 245 -34.77 15.88 15.58
N GLN A 246 -34.89 15.02 16.58
CA GLN A 246 -33.78 14.21 17.06
C GLN A 246 -33.29 13.26 15.95
N SER A 247 -31.97 13.14 15.77
CA SER A 247 -31.39 12.19 14.81
C SER A 247 -31.76 10.77 15.23
N VAL A 248 -32.49 10.07 14.36
CA VAL A 248 -32.95 8.69 14.60
C VAL A 248 -31.83 7.68 14.33
N SER A 249 -30.96 7.96 13.35
CA SER A 249 -29.84 7.09 12.97
C SER A 249 -28.77 7.85 12.18
N LYS A 250 -27.55 7.32 12.19
CA LYS A 250 -26.40 7.84 11.43
C LYS A 250 -25.80 6.69 10.61
N TYR A 251 -25.60 6.93 9.32
CA TYR A 251 -24.98 5.98 8.39
C TYR A 251 -23.74 6.61 7.76
N ASP A 252 -22.67 5.83 7.65
CA ASP A 252 -21.51 6.20 6.84
C ASP A 252 -21.72 5.71 5.40
N LEU A 253 -21.66 6.64 4.44
CA LEU A 253 -21.89 6.36 3.03
C LEU A 253 -20.57 6.43 2.24
N LEU A 254 -20.27 5.39 1.47
CA LEU A 254 -19.25 5.42 0.43
C LEU A 254 -19.93 5.63 -0.92
N VAL A 255 -19.58 6.71 -1.61
CA VAL A 255 -20.11 7.03 -2.94
C VAL A 255 -19.02 6.79 -3.97
N TRP A 256 -19.27 5.83 -4.86
CA TRP A 256 -18.45 5.55 -6.03
C TRP A 256 -19.09 6.16 -7.27
N PHE A 257 -18.28 6.79 -8.12
CA PHE A 257 -18.76 7.38 -9.37
C PHE A 257 -17.87 6.96 -10.54
N GLU A 258 -18.47 6.75 -11.69
CA GLU A 258 -17.83 6.28 -12.91
C GLU A 258 -18.44 7.00 -14.10
N ILE A 259 -17.60 7.37 -15.07
CA ILE A 259 -18.02 7.89 -16.37
C ILE A 259 -17.64 6.83 -17.40
N SER A 260 -18.61 6.38 -18.19
CA SER A 260 -18.37 5.46 -19.30
C SER A 260 -18.62 6.14 -20.63
N GLU A 261 -17.82 5.80 -21.65
CA GLU A 261 -17.89 6.31 -23.02
C GLU A 261 -18.36 5.22 -23.98
N LEU A 262 -19.15 5.61 -24.97
CA LEU A 262 -19.65 4.70 -26.00
C LEU A 262 -18.52 4.34 -26.98
N GLU A 263 -18.20 3.06 -27.10
CA GLU A 263 -17.29 2.54 -28.10
C GLU A 263 -17.98 2.22 -29.44
N PRO A 264 -17.22 2.09 -30.55
CA PRO A 264 -17.78 1.67 -31.85
C PRO A 264 -18.48 0.30 -31.83
N THR A 265 -18.19 -0.54 -30.83
CA THR A 265 -18.86 -1.81 -30.57
C THR A 265 -20.32 -1.63 -30.13
N GLY A 266 -20.70 -0.43 -29.68
CA GLY A 266 -22.00 -0.12 -29.11
C GLY A 266 -22.08 -0.31 -27.59
N GLU A 267 -20.97 -0.72 -26.96
CA GLU A 267 -20.87 -0.88 -25.50
C GLU A 267 -20.34 0.39 -24.84
N TYR A 268 -20.77 0.62 -23.59
CA TYR A 268 -20.26 1.71 -22.77
C TYR A 268 -19.12 1.17 -21.91
N ILE A 269 -17.91 1.70 -22.11
CA ILE A 269 -16.69 1.29 -21.40
C ILE A 269 -16.24 2.40 -20.45
N PRO A 270 -15.83 2.08 -19.20
CA PRO A 270 -15.34 3.07 -18.26
C PRO A 270 -14.17 3.91 -18.82
N ALA A 271 -14.27 5.22 -18.67
CA ALA A 271 -13.22 6.14 -19.08
C ALA A 271 -11.98 6.02 -18.19
N ILE A 272 -10.81 6.27 -18.77
CA ILE A 272 -9.54 6.20 -18.06
C ILE A 272 -9.48 7.32 -17.02
N VAL A 273 -8.99 6.97 -15.82
CA VAL A 273 -8.74 7.92 -14.74
C VAL A 273 -7.24 7.96 -14.45
N ASP A 274 -6.64 9.13 -14.57
CA ASP A 274 -5.27 9.37 -14.14
C ASP A 274 -5.21 9.66 -12.63
N HIS A 275 -4.44 8.85 -11.90
CA HIS A 275 -4.26 8.92 -10.44
C HIS A 275 -2.88 9.45 -10.02
N THR A 276 -2.12 10.07 -10.91
CA THR A 276 -0.78 10.63 -10.64
C THR A 276 -0.69 11.60 -9.45
N GLY A 277 -1.83 12.15 -9.00
CA GLY A 277 -1.89 13.05 -7.83
C GLY A 277 -1.66 12.39 -6.45
N GLY A 278 -1.59 11.05 -6.36
CA GLY A 278 -1.17 10.33 -5.15
C GLY A 278 -2.14 10.38 -3.94
N LEU A 279 -3.21 11.18 -4.02
CA LEU A 279 -4.23 11.31 -2.97
C LEU A 279 -5.55 10.63 -3.38
N PRO A 280 -6.26 9.97 -2.43
CA PRO A 280 -7.58 9.41 -2.69
C PRO A 280 -8.55 10.47 -3.23
N CYS A 281 -9.36 10.07 -4.21
CA CYS A 281 -10.40 10.91 -4.83
C CYS A 281 -9.87 12.14 -5.62
N GLN A 282 -8.56 12.25 -5.89
CA GLN A 282 -7.98 13.31 -6.75
C GLN A 282 -7.68 12.83 -8.19
N GLY A 283 -8.37 11.79 -8.65
CA GLY A 283 -8.23 11.29 -10.02
C GLY A 283 -8.73 12.29 -11.07
N THR A 284 -8.13 12.27 -12.26
CA THR A 284 -8.54 13.09 -13.41
C THR A 284 -9.10 12.19 -14.51
N PHE A 285 -10.36 12.37 -14.88
CA PHE A 285 -10.96 11.61 -15.99
C PHE A 285 -10.41 12.11 -17.33
N LEU A 286 -9.99 11.18 -18.18
CA LEU A 286 -9.55 11.42 -19.54
C LEU A 286 -10.70 11.06 -20.48
N LEU A 287 -11.38 12.07 -21.01
CA LEU A 287 -12.61 11.93 -21.79
C LEU A 287 -12.38 12.28 -23.28
N HIS A 288 -12.91 11.47 -24.20
CA HIS A 288 -12.79 11.67 -25.64
C HIS A 288 -13.82 12.66 -26.20
N GLN A 289 -13.38 13.71 -26.90
CA GLN A 289 -14.30 14.70 -27.45
C GLN A 289 -15.37 14.09 -28.39
N GLY A 290 -16.61 14.60 -28.29
CA GLY A 290 -17.73 14.19 -29.15
C GLY A 290 -18.33 12.80 -28.89
N ILE A 291 -17.93 12.11 -27.83
CA ILE A 291 -18.44 10.76 -27.50
C ILE A 291 -19.62 10.83 -26.51
N GLN A 292 -20.63 9.97 -26.71
CA GLN A 292 -21.77 9.83 -25.79
C GLN A 292 -21.32 9.19 -24.48
N ARG A 293 -21.83 9.70 -23.34
CA ARG A 293 -21.41 9.26 -22.01
C ARG A 293 -22.56 8.81 -21.13
N ARG A 294 -22.21 7.98 -20.15
CA ARG A 294 -23.07 7.64 -19.02
C ARG A 294 -22.33 7.86 -17.72
N ILE A 295 -23.06 8.38 -16.74
CA ILE A 295 -22.58 8.54 -15.38
C ILE A 295 -23.26 7.48 -14.53
N THR A 296 -22.45 6.66 -13.88
CA THR A 296 -22.90 5.63 -12.95
C THR A 296 -22.50 6.04 -11.54
N VAL A 297 -23.45 6.07 -10.61
CA VAL A 297 -23.21 6.35 -9.20
C VAL A 297 -23.63 5.15 -8.39
N THR A 298 -22.74 4.66 -7.52
CA THR A 298 -23.01 3.57 -6.59
C THR A 298 -22.83 4.06 -5.17
N ILE A 299 -23.89 3.98 -4.39
CA ILE A 299 -23.90 4.31 -2.96
C ILE A 299 -23.83 3.02 -2.17
N ILE A 300 -22.86 2.96 -1.27
CA ILE A 300 -22.55 1.79 -0.47
C ILE A 300 -22.66 2.18 1.00
N HIS A 301 -23.41 1.41 1.76
CA HIS A 301 -23.56 1.61 3.20
C HIS A 301 -23.70 0.28 3.93
N GLU A 302 -23.53 0.29 5.24
CA GLU A 302 -23.82 -0.88 6.08
C GLU A 302 -25.30 -1.26 6.03
N LYS A 303 -25.59 -2.56 6.11
CA LYS A 303 -26.95 -3.06 6.11
C LYS A 303 -27.64 -2.67 7.43
N GLY A 304 -28.76 -1.94 7.33
CA GLY A 304 -29.58 -1.53 8.47
C GLY A 304 -31.07 -1.52 8.10
N SER A 305 -31.93 -1.38 9.11
CA SER A 305 -33.40 -1.31 8.95
C SER A 305 -33.93 0.09 8.64
N GLU A 306 -33.14 1.14 8.85
CA GLU A 306 -33.66 2.52 8.82
C GLU A 306 -33.39 3.24 7.49
N LEU A 307 -32.39 2.80 6.73
CA LEU A 307 -32.00 3.44 5.47
C LEU A 307 -32.39 2.59 4.27
N HIS A 308 -33.50 2.97 3.62
CA HIS A 308 -33.98 2.35 2.40
C HIS A 308 -34.09 3.39 1.29
N TRP A 309 -33.22 3.29 0.28
CA TRP A 309 -33.34 4.06 -0.96
C TRP A 309 -34.65 3.70 -1.68
N LYS A 310 -35.51 4.69 -1.86
CA LYS A 310 -36.80 4.53 -2.55
C LYS A 310 -36.68 4.90 -4.02
N ASP A 311 -36.10 6.05 -4.30
CA ASP A 311 -36.01 6.59 -5.67
C ASP A 311 -34.86 7.57 -5.82
N VAL A 312 -34.36 7.73 -7.05
CA VAL A 312 -33.42 8.79 -7.42
C VAL A 312 -34.23 9.88 -8.10
N ARG A 313 -34.52 10.94 -7.35
CA ARG A 313 -35.39 12.02 -7.82
C ARG A 313 -34.75 12.85 -8.92
N GLU A 314 -33.47 13.13 -8.77
CA GLU A 314 -32.74 13.94 -9.72
C GLU A 314 -31.24 13.69 -9.64
N LEU A 315 -30.56 13.66 -10.79
CA LEU A 315 -29.12 13.76 -10.88
C LEU A 315 -28.77 15.00 -11.70
N VAL A 316 -28.00 15.91 -11.12
CA VAL A 316 -27.75 17.22 -11.70
C VAL A 316 -26.25 17.44 -11.88
N VAL A 317 -25.86 17.95 -13.04
CA VAL A 317 -24.48 18.38 -13.34
C VAL A 317 -24.47 19.87 -13.61
N GLY A 318 -23.49 20.59 -13.07
CA GLY A 318 -23.29 22.01 -13.36
C GLY A 318 -21.96 22.52 -12.85
N ARG A 319 -21.81 23.84 -12.77
CA ARG A 319 -20.59 24.52 -12.31
C ARG A 319 -19.33 24.16 -13.11
N ILE A 320 -19.45 24.23 -14.44
CA ILE A 320 -18.40 23.87 -15.38
C ILE A 320 -17.34 24.97 -15.42
N ARG A 321 -16.12 24.66 -14.97
CA ARG A 321 -15.06 25.67 -14.75
C ARG A 321 -13.67 25.11 -15.02
N ASN A 322 -12.70 26.00 -15.23
CA ASN A 322 -11.28 25.64 -15.47
C ASN A 322 -10.34 25.99 -14.30
N LYS A 323 -10.88 26.46 -13.18
CA LYS A 323 -10.15 26.73 -11.94
C LYS A 323 -10.72 25.90 -10.81
N ALA A 324 -9.90 25.49 -9.85
CA ALA A 324 -10.30 24.69 -8.69
C ALA A 324 -11.16 25.47 -7.67
N GLU A 325 -11.14 26.79 -7.70
CA GLU A 325 -12.03 27.65 -6.91
C GLU A 325 -13.42 27.74 -7.56
N VAL A 326 -14.46 27.82 -6.73
CA VAL A 326 -15.85 27.98 -7.18
C VAL A 326 -16.18 29.47 -7.19
N ASP A 327 -16.39 30.04 -8.36
CA ASP A 327 -16.98 31.37 -8.48
C ASP A 327 -18.49 31.26 -8.24
N GLU A 328 -18.96 31.83 -7.14
CA GLU A 328 -20.37 31.80 -6.75
C GLU A 328 -21.26 32.66 -7.68
N ALA A 329 -20.67 33.54 -8.49
CA ALA A 329 -21.39 34.40 -9.43
C ALA A 329 -21.63 33.76 -10.80
N ALA A 330 -20.94 32.65 -11.12
CA ALA A 330 -21.11 31.95 -12.39
C ALA A 330 -22.39 31.09 -12.35
N VAL A 331 -23.46 31.60 -12.97
CA VAL A 331 -24.69 30.83 -13.22
C VAL A 331 -24.42 29.86 -14.37
N ASP A 332 -23.72 28.78 -14.07
CA ASP A 332 -23.37 27.78 -15.08
C ASP A 332 -24.60 26.97 -15.51
N ALA A 333 -24.57 26.47 -16.75
CA ALA A 333 -25.59 25.62 -17.35
C ALA A 333 -25.80 24.33 -16.54
N ILE A 334 -26.73 24.40 -15.58
CA ILE A 334 -27.18 23.28 -14.77
C ILE A 334 -28.03 22.36 -15.64
N LEU A 335 -27.66 21.09 -15.71
CA LEU A 335 -28.40 20.07 -16.44
C LEU A 335 -28.90 18.99 -15.50
N SER A 336 -30.20 18.72 -15.60
CA SER A 336 -30.84 17.56 -14.99
C SER A 336 -30.72 16.37 -15.93
N LEU A 337 -29.94 15.36 -15.53
CA LEU A 337 -29.66 14.20 -16.36
C LEU A 337 -30.85 13.24 -16.45
N ASN A 338 -30.92 12.50 -17.55
CA ASN A 338 -31.91 11.45 -17.72
C ASN A 338 -31.44 10.16 -17.05
N ILE A 339 -32.09 9.77 -15.95
CA ILE A 339 -31.77 8.55 -15.21
C ILE A 339 -32.40 7.37 -15.94
N ILE A 340 -31.57 6.44 -16.40
CA ILE A 340 -32.00 5.28 -17.19
C ILE A 340 -32.12 4.01 -16.36
N SER A 341 -31.42 3.93 -15.23
CA SER A 341 -31.56 2.81 -14.29
C SER A 341 -31.30 3.25 -12.86
N ALA A 342 -32.02 2.66 -11.91
CA ALA A 342 -31.79 2.80 -10.48
C ALA A 342 -32.21 1.49 -9.80
N LYS A 343 -31.27 0.81 -9.16
CA LYS A 343 -31.52 -0.51 -8.58
C LYS A 343 -30.58 -0.85 -7.44
N TYR A 344 -31.05 -1.71 -6.56
CA TYR A 344 -30.18 -2.41 -5.62
C TYR A 344 -29.35 -3.46 -6.36
N LEU A 345 -28.07 -3.52 -6.04
CA LEU A 345 -27.20 -4.60 -6.51
C LEU A 345 -27.16 -5.70 -5.45
N LYS A 346 -27.27 -6.95 -5.91
CA LYS A 346 -27.06 -8.11 -5.05
C LYS A 346 -25.56 -8.28 -4.84
N SER A 347 -25.09 -8.25 -3.60
CA SER A 347 -23.73 -8.67 -3.26
C SER A 347 -23.61 -10.18 -3.42
N SER A 348 -22.65 -10.67 -4.20
CA SER A 348 -22.42 -12.11 -4.43
C SER A 348 -21.77 -12.82 -3.25
N HIS A 349 -21.17 -12.06 -2.33
CA HIS A 349 -20.52 -12.58 -1.13
C HIS A 349 -21.21 -12.01 0.11
N ASN A 350 -21.07 -12.71 1.24
CA ASN A 350 -21.63 -12.45 2.58
C ASN A 350 -21.20 -11.10 3.18
N SER A 351 -21.41 -10.02 2.44
CA SER A 351 -21.05 -8.66 2.77
C SER A 351 -22.23 -8.03 3.51
N ASN A 352 -21.99 -7.53 4.72
CA ASN A 352 -22.96 -6.75 5.51
C ASN A 352 -23.21 -5.35 4.92
N ARG A 353 -23.09 -5.19 3.59
CA ARG A 353 -23.21 -3.91 2.89
C ARG A 353 -24.34 -3.94 1.87
N THR A 354 -25.02 -2.82 1.75
CA THR A 354 -26.05 -2.54 0.77
C THR A 354 -25.45 -1.69 -0.35
N PHE A 355 -25.75 -2.04 -1.59
CA PHE A 355 -25.29 -1.35 -2.79
C PHE A 355 -26.51 -0.83 -3.56
N TYR A 356 -26.60 0.48 -3.72
CA TYR A 356 -27.63 1.13 -4.53
C TYR A 356 -26.98 1.85 -5.70
N ARG A 357 -27.28 1.43 -6.92
CA ARG A 357 -26.64 1.94 -8.14
C ARG A 357 -27.66 2.56 -9.07
N PHE A 358 -27.35 3.74 -9.57
CA PHE A 358 -28.11 4.39 -10.62
C PHE A 358 -27.20 4.94 -11.72
N GLU A 359 -27.77 5.05 -12.91
CA GLU A 359 -27.07 5.37 -14.15
C GLU A 359 -27.88 6.42 -14.90
N ALA A 360 -27.20 7.44 -15.41
CA ALA A 360 -27.81 8.51 -16.18
C ALA A 360 -27.02 8.80 -17.45
N VAL A 361 -27.74 9.23 -18.49
CA VAL A 361 -27.12 9.69 -19.74
C VAL A 361 -26.59 11.10 -19.54
N TRP A 362 -25.34 11.33 -19.98
CA TRP A 362 -24.73 12.64 -19.95
C TRP A 362 -24.26 13.05 -21.34
N ASP A 363 -24.80 14.18 -21.81
CA ASP A 363 -24.36 14.86 -23.02
C ASP A 363 -23.66 16.15 -22.61
N SER A 364 -22.34 16.19 -22.76
CA SER A 364 -21.52 17.31 -22.36
C SER A 364 -21.80 18.57 -23.19
N SER A 365 -22.33 18.42 -24.43
CA SER A 365 -22.60 19.54 -25.33
C SER A 365 -23.78 20.41 -24.87
N LEU A 366 -24.73 19.80 -24.14
CA LEU A 366 -25.90 20.49 -23.59
C LEU A 366 -25.55 21.54 -22.53
N HIS A 367 -24.34 21.50 -21.97
CA HIS A 367 -23.87 22.54 -21.06
C HIS A 367 -23.57 23.86 -21.78
N ASN A 368 -23.50 23.85 -23.13
CA ASN A 368 -23.16 25.03 -23.93
C ASN A 368 -21.88 25.74 -23.44
N SER A 369 -20.94 24.98 -22.87
CA SER A 369 -19.69 25.49 -22.32
C SER A 369 -18.55 25.24 -23.29
N LEU A 370 -17.83 26.30 -23.66
CA LEU A 370 -16.63 26.19 -24.48
C LEU A 370 -15.56 25.28 -23.87
N LEU A 371 -15.56 25.12 -22.54
CA LEU A 371 -14.64 24.23 -21.85
C LEU A 371 -14.89 22.76 -22.22
N LEU A 372 -16.16 22.35 -22.31
CA LEU A 372 -16.54 20.98 -22.66
C LEU A 372 -16.60 20.75 -24.17
N ASN A 373 -16.79 21.80 -24.97
CA ASN A 373 -16.94 21.74 -26.42
C ASN A 373 -15.61 21.82 -27.19
N ARG A 374 -14.47 21.75 -26.50
CA ARG A 374 -13.12 21.78 -27.10
C ARG A 374 -12.19 20.79 -26.43
N VAL A 375 -11.13 20.39 -27.14
CA VAL A 375 -10.03 19.63 -26.53
C VAL A 375 -9.37 20.49 -25.45
N THR A 376 -9.22 19.93 -24.24
CA THR A 376 -8.58 20.61 -23.11
C THR A 376 -7.07 20.75 -23.37
N PRO A 377 -6.50 21.97 -23.35
CA PRO A 377 -5.06 22.19 -23.50
C PRO A 377 -4.24 21.49 -22.41
N TYR A 378 -2.97 21.20 -22.71
CA TYR A 378 -2.06 20.60 -21.74
C TYR A 378 -1.92 21.49 -20.48
N GLY A 379 -2.05 20.88 -19.31
CA GLY A 379 -1.99 21.58 -18.02
C GLY A 379 -3.30 22.23 -17.57
N GLU A 380 -4.34 22.28 -18.41
CA GLU A 380 -5.68 22.70 -17.99
C GLU A 380 -6.48 21.51 -17.45
N LYS A 381 -7.33 21.77 -16.45
CA LYS A 381 -8.32 20.81 -15.94
C LYS A 381 -9.69 21.45 -15.92
N ILE A 382 -10.70 20.66 -16.27
CA ILE A 382 -12.10 21.06 -16.18
C ILE A 382 -12.68 20.43 -14.91
N TYR A 383 -13.34 21.27 -14.12
CA TYR A 383 -14.06 20.85 -12.93
C TYR A 383 -15.55 20.97 -13.21
N MET A 384 -16.32 20.01 -12.70
CA MET A 384 -17.78 20.02 -12.70
C MET A 384 -18.29 19.56 -11.34
N THR A 385 -19.48 20.01 -10.96
CA THR A 385 -20.17 19.55 -9.76
C THR A 385 -21.32 18.63 -10.16
N LEU A 386 -21.32 17.41 -9.60
CA LEU A 386 -22.44 16.48 -9.65
C LEU A 386 -23.23 16.56 -8.34
N SER A 387 -24.57 16.52 -8.40
CA SER A 387 -25.44 16.49 -7.22
C SER A 387 -26.60 15.53 -7.43
N ALA A 388 -26.74 14.57 -6.53
CA ALA A 388 -27.81 13.57 -6.56
C ALA A 388 -28.83 13.85 -5.47
N TYR A 389 -30.11 13.90 -5.84
CA TYR A 389 -31.24 14.06 -4.96
C TYR A 389 -31.96 12.73 -4.84
N LEU A 390 -31.95 12.16 -3.63
CA LEU A 390 -32.41 10.80 -3.35
C LEU A 390 -33.60 10.86 -2.39
N GLU A 391 -34.59 10.01 -2.65
CA GLU A 391 -35.67 9.77 -1.70
C GLU A 391 -35.34 8.54 -0.84
N VAL A 392 -35.43 8.72 0.47
CA VAL A 392 -35.27 7.66 1.46
C VAL A 392 -36.64 7.32 2.04
N ARG A 393 -36.92 6.03 2.22
CA ARG A 393 -38.05 5.55 2.98
C ARG A 393 -37.59 5.29 4.42
N HIS A 394 -38.31 5.89 5.36
CA HIS A 394 -38.23 5.60 6.78
C HIS A 394 -39.09 4.39 7.13
#